data_AF-A0A5A7ZI50-F1
#
_entry.id   AF-A0A5A7ZI50-F1
#
_cell.length_a   1.000
_cell.length_b   1.000
_cell.length_c   1.000
_cell.angle_alpha   90.00
_cell.angle_beta   90.00
_cell.angle_gamma   90.00
#
_symmetry.space_group_name_H-M   'P 1'
#
loop_
_entity.id
_entity.type
_entity.pdbx_description
1 polymer ?
#
loop_
_entity_poly.entity_id
_entity_poly.type
_entity_poly.pdbx_seq_one_letter_code
_entity_poly.pdbx_strand_id
1 'polypeptide(L)'
;MQEDKRWTALLAKERRLADHEWELYKKLGQAKAQEEDVLCQLDSIGTWFHDLSYDFEGSRYYSKIADCQLDFSHRSRQLKIDIEDQIQKLQKKHQNAENQLEEVYKEKRALAGEE
;
A
#
# COMPACT_ATOMS: atom_id res chain seq x y z
N MET A 1 22.31 -7.57 -36.99
CA MET A 1 21.82 -8.92 -36.61
C MET A 1 21.98 -9.28 -35.13
N GLN A 2 23.15 -9.12 -34.48
CA GLN A 2 23.29 -9.39 -33.04
C GLN A 2 22.78 -8.23 -32.17
N GLU A 3 23.01 -6.98 -32.59
CA GLU A 3 22.42 -5.78 -31.98
C GLU A 3 20.90 -5.75 -32.10
N ASP A 4 20.32 -6.08 -33.27
CA ASP A 4 18.86 -6.20 -33.43
C ASP A 4 18.24 -7.20 -32.43
N LYS A 5 18.91 -8.33 -32.21
CA LYS A 5 18.46 -9.34 -31.23
C LYS A 5 18.53 -8.79 -29.81
N ARG A 6 19.59 -8.05 -29.46
CA ARG A 6 19.76 -7.41 -28.16
C ARG A 6 18.73 -6.30 -27.94
N TRP A 7 18.47 -5.49 -28.95
CA TRP A 7 17.45 -4.44 -28.95
C TRP A 7 16.04 -5.01 -28.75
N THR A 8 15.71 -6.06 -29.50
CA THR A 8 14.42 -6.76 -29.37
C THR A 8 14.24 -7.37 -27.97
N ALA A 9 15.30 -7.93 -27.39
CA ALA A 9 15.27 -8.47 -26.03
C ALA A 9 15.02 -7.35 -24.98
N LEU A 10 15.66 -6.19 -25.14
CA LEU A 10 15.44 -5.04 -24.26
C LEU A 10 14.02 -4.48 -24.38
N LEU A 11 13.45 -4.40 -25.59
CA LEU A 11 12.05 -4.02 -25.80
C LEU A 11 11.08 -4.97 -25.10
N ALA A 12 11.30 -6.29 -25.22
CA ALA A 12 10.46 -7.27 -24.55
C ALA A 12 10.58 -7.18 -23.01
N LYS A 13 11.79 -6.94 -22.50
CA LYS A 13 12.04 -6.74 -21.06
C LYS A 13 11.34 -5.47 -20.55
N GLU A 14 11.48 -4.35 -21.25
CA GLU A 14 10.82 -3.09 -20.90
C GLU A 14 9.31 -3.27 -20.80
N ARG A 15 8.67 -3.85 -21.83
CA ARG A 15 7.22 -4.03 -21.85
C ARG A 15 6.72 -4.83 -20.64
N ARG A 16 7.40 -5.94 -20.31
CA ARG A 16 7.05 -6.76 -19.15
C ARG A 16 7.21 -6.01 -17.83
N LEU A 17 8.28 -5.22 -17.70
CA LEU A 17 8.52 -4.43 -16.50
C LEU A 17 7.53 -3.28 -16.37
N ALA A 18 7.15 -2.63 -17.48
CA ALA A 18 6.16 -1.56 -17.49
C ALA A 18 4.77 -2.09 -17.15
N ASP A 19 4.36 -3.24 -17.71
CA ASP A 19 3.11 -3.90 -17.33
C ASP A 19 3.12 -4.26 -15.83
N HIS A 20 4.26 -4.73 -15.31
CA HIS A 20 4.39 -5.08 -13.89
C HIS A 20 4.35 -3.85 -12.96
N GLU A 21 5.06 -2.78 -13.31
CA GLU A 21 5.09 -1.52 -12.56
C GLU A 21 3.70 -0.90 -12.50
N TRP A 22 2.99 -0.88 -13.63
CA TRP A 22 1.61 -0.37 -13.70
C TRP A 22 0.64 -1.15 -12.80
N GLU A 23 0.78 -2.48 -12.74
CA GLU A 23 -0.03 -3.30 -11.83
C GLU A 23 0.32 -3.05 -10.36
N LEU A 24 1.58 -2.77 -10.03
CA LEU A 24 1.96 -2.35 -8.68
C LEU A 24 1.39 -0.96 -8.34
N TYR A 25 1.43 -0.02 -9.29
CA TYR A 25 0.86 1.32 -9.12
C TYR A 25 -0.63 1.26 -8.80
N LYS A 26 -1.41 0.48 -9.56
CA LYS A 26 -2.85 0.27 -9.29
C LYS A 26 -3.09 -0.31 -7.91
N LYS A 27 -2.35 -1.36 -7.54
CA LYS A 27 -2.50 -2.00 -6.22
C LYS A 27 -2.18 -1.05 -5.09
N LEU A 28 -1.18 -0.19 -5.28
CA LEU A 28 -0.83 0.85 -4.32
C LEU A 28 -1.96 1.88 -4.16
N GLY A 29 -2.57 2.32 -5.27
CA GLY A 29 -3.74 3.20 -5.25
C GLY A 29 -4.93 2.57 -4.51
N GLN A 30 -5.23 1.31 -4.80
CA GLN A 30 -6.29 0.56 -4.11
C GLN A 30 -6.01 0.40 -2.62
N ALA A 31 -4.77 0.07 -2.23
CA ALA A 31 -4.40 -0.10 -0.84
C ALA A 31 -4.54 1.21 -0.04
N LYS A 32 -4.16 2.35 -0.64
CA LYS A 32 -4.33 3.67 -0.02
C LYS A 32 -5.79 4.08 0.12
N ALA A 33 -6.62 3.83 -0.90
CA ALA A 33 -8.06 4.08 -0.80
C ALA A 33 -8.70 3.22 0.30
N GLN A 34 -8.33 1.93 0.36
CA GLN A 34 -8.79 1.03 1.41
C GLN A 34 -8.34 1.47 2.81
N GLU A 35 -7.10 1.96 2.95
CA GLU A 35 -6.59 2.53 4.20
C GLU A 35 -7.48 3.69 4.67
N GLU A 36 -7.75 4.65 3.79
CA GLU A 36 -8.59 5.82 4.11
C GLU A 36 -10.00 5.41 4.53
N ASP A 37 -10.64 4.50 3.79
CA ASP A 37 -11.96 3.96 4.11
C ASP A 37 -11.99 3.28 5.50
N VAL A 38 -10.99 2.44 5.79
CA VAL A 38 -10.89 1.75 7.08
C VAL A 38 -10.64 2.76 8.20
N LEU A 39 -9.75 3.74 8.01
CA LEU A 39 -9.49 4.77 9.02
C LEU A 39 -10.74 5.57 9.34
N CYS A 40 -11.55 5.93 8.34
CA CYS A 40 -12.82 6.62 8.51
C CYS A 40 -13.84 5.79 9.32
N GLN A 41 -13.94 4.48 9.03
CA GLN A 41 -14.81 3.58 9.79
C GLN A 41 -14.35 3.42 11.25
N LEU A 42 -13.04 3.27 11.46
CA LEU A 42 -12.47 3.14 12.81
C LEU A 42 -12.71 4.40 13.65
N ASP A 43 -12.60 5.59 13.03
CA ASP A 43 -12.89 6.86 13.70
C ASP A 43 -14.36 6.94 14.12
N SER A 44 -15.28 6.62 13.19
CA SER A 44 -16.72 6.61 13.46
C SER A 44 -17.12 5.66 14.59
N ILE A 45 -16.57 4.44 14.60
CA ILE A 45 -16.83 3.45 15.66
C ILE A 45 -16.18 3.91 16.98
N GLY A 46 -15.00 4.54 16.92
CA GLY A 46 -14.33 5.10 18.08
C GLY A 46 -15.16 6.19 18.76
N THR A 47 -15.73 7.11 17.99
CA THR A 47 -16.68 8.12 18.49
C THR A 47 -17.91 7.47 19.11
N TRP A 48 -18.50 6.48 18.44
CA TRP A 48 -19.65 5.77 18.99
C TRP A 48 -19.36 5.08 20.33
N PHE A 49 -18.19 4.45 20.48
CA PHE A 49 -17.78 3.87 21.77
C PHE A 49 -17.56 4.94 22.83
N HIS A 50 -16.99 6.09 22.47
CA HIS A 50 -16.79 7.19 23.40
C HIS A 50 -18.13 7.72 23.93
N ASP A 51 -19.08 7.99 23.04
CA ASP A 51 -20.42 8.48 23.38
C ASP A 51 -21.16 7.45 24.24
N LEU A 52 -21.07 6.16 23.87
CA LEU A 52 -21.69 5.08 24.64
C LEU A 52 -21.10 4.95 26.05
N SER A 53 -19.77 5.07 26.19
CA SER A 53 -19.11 5.06 27.49
C SER A 53 -19.55 6.23 28.36
N TYR A 54 -19.73 7.41 27.76
CA TYR A 54 -20.21 8.62 28.44
C TYR A 54 -21.66 8.46 28.92
N ASP A 55 -22.56 8.03 28.03
CA ASP A 55 -24.00 7.84 28.35
C ASP A 55 -24.23 6.82 29.47
N PHE A 56 -23.33 5.86 29.62
CA PHE A 56 -23.42 4.77 30.61
C PHE A 56 -22.47 4.94 31.79
N GLU A 57 -21.84 6.12 31.95
CA GLU A 57 -20.96 6.40 33.08
C GLU A 57 -21.70 6.21 34.41
N GLY A 58 -21.05 5.51 35.36
CA GLY A 58 -21.65 5.17 36.66
C GLY A 58 -22.72 4.06 36.61
N SER A 59 -23.08 3.55 35.43
CA SER A 59 -23.97 2.39 35.31
C SER A 59 -23.23 1.09 35.65
N ARG A 60 -24.00 0.04 36.01
CA ARG A 60 -23.46 -1.33 36.20
C ARG A 60 -22.79 -1.92 34.94
N TYR A 61 -23.02 -1.32 33.77
CA TYR A 61 -22.51 -1.79 32.48
C TYR A 61 -21.23 -1.06 32.06
N TYR A 62 -20.90 0.06 32.70
CA TYR A 62 -19.77 0.91 32.33
C TYR A 62 -18.46 0.12 32.18
N SER A 63 -18.11 -0.72 33.16
CA SER A 63 -16.88 -1.52 33.11
C SER A 63 -16.79 -2.40 31.87
N LYS A 64 -17.90 -3.02 31.44
CA LYS A 64 -17.90 -3.87 30.25
C LYS A 64 -17.77 -3.06 28.97
N ILE A 65 -18.40 -1.89 28.92
CA ILE A 65 -18.31 -0.98 27.77
C ILE A 65 -16.87 -0.45 27.64
N ALA A 66 -16.24 -0.06 28.76
CA ALA A 66 -14.86 0.37 28.81
C ALA A 66 -13.88 -0.74 28.35
N ASP A 67 -14.09 -1.98 28.80
CA ASP A 67 -13.29 -3.13 28.33
C ASP A 67 -13.42 -3.32 26.81
N CYS A 68 -14.64 -3.25 26.27
CA CYS A 68 -14.87 -3.33 24.82
C CYS A 68 -14.20 -2.18 24.05
N GLN A 69 -14.23 -0.96 24.59
CA GLN A 69 -13.58 0.21 23.98
C GLN A 69 -12.06 0.05 23.95
N LEU A 70 -11.46 -0.50 25.02
CA LEU A 70 -10.03 -0.79 25.07
C LEU A 70 -9.65 -1.86 24.05
N ASP A 71 -10.39 -2.97 23.99
CA ASP A 71 -10.19 -4.03 23.00
C ASP A 71 -10.31 -3.50 21.56
N PHE A 72 -11.33 -2.68 21.30
CA PHE A 72 -11.51 -2.03 20.01
C PHE A 72 -10.31 -1.13 19.67
N SER A 73 -9.84 -0.33 20.62
CA SER A 73 -8.69 0.56 20.43
C SER A 73 -7.41 -0.22 20.12
N HIS A 74 -7.17 -1.33 20.83
CA HIS A 74 -6.03 -2.20 20.58
C HIS A 74 -6.06 -2.83 19.19
N ARG A 75 -7.20 -3.42 18.80
CA ARG A 75 -7.38 -4.04 17.47
C ARG A 75 -7.26 -3.01 16.35
N SER A 76 -7.84 -1.83 16.54
CA SER A 76 -7.76 -0.72 15.60
C SER A 76 -6.31 -0.30 15.36
N ARG A 77 -5.52 -0.15 16.44
CA ARG A 77 -4.10 0.18 16.32
C ARG A 77 -3.32 -0.89 15.57
N GLN A 78 -3.57 -2.17 15.86
CA GLN A 78 -2.89 -3.25 15.15
C GLN A 78 -3.24 -3.24 13.66
N LEU A 79 -4.52 -3.08 13.33
CA LEU A 79 -4.97 -3.02 11.93
C LEU A 79 -4.32 -1.86 11.16
N LYS A 80 -4.19 -0.68 11.78
CA LYS A 80 -3.47 0.47 11.17
C LYS A 80 -2.02 0.11 10.83
N ILE A 81 -1.30 -0.48 11.78
CA ILE A 81 0.09 -0.93 11.58
C ILE A 81 0.18 -1.95 10.44
N ASP A 82 -0.75 -2.92 10.40
CA ASP A 82 -0.75 -3.96 9.39
C ASP A 82 -0.99 -3.39 7.98
N ILE A 83 -1.88 -2.40 7.85
CA ILE A 83 -2.15 -1.70 6.59
C ILE A 83 -0.92 -0.87 6.16
N GLU A 84 -0.33 -0.11 7.08
CA GLU A 84 0.89 0.67 6.83
C GLU A 84 2.04 -0.22 6.33
N ASP A 85 2.28 -1.37 6.97
CA ASP A 85 3.31 -2.33 6.56
C ASP A 85 3.05 -2.92 5.16
N GLN A 86 1.79 -3.22 4.84
CA GLN A 86 1.41 -3.67 3.50
C GLN A 86 1.68 -2.59 2.42
N ILE A 87 1.30 -1.34 2.70
CA ILE A 87 1.55 -0.21 1.79
C ILE A 87 3.05 0.00 1.61
N GLN A 88 3.84 -0.01 2.69
CA GLN A 88 5.30 0.12 2.61
C GLN A 88 5.94 -1.00 1.79
N LYS A 89 5.49 -2.24 1.94
CA LYS A 89 5.96 -3.37 1.12
C LYS A 89 5.63 -3.17 -0.37
N LEU A 90 4.45 -2.66 -0.68
CA LEU A 90 4.05 -2.34 -2.06
C LEU A 90 4.89 -1.19 -2.63
N GLN A 91 5.13 -0.12 -1.86
CA GLN A 91 6.00 1.00 -2.25
C GLN A 91 7.41 0.52 -2.59
N LYS A 92 8.00 -0.34 -1.76
CA LYS A 92 9.33 -0.90 -2.01
C LYS A 92 9.38 -1.72 -3.30
N LYS A 93 8.33 -2.52 -3.57
CA LYS A 93 8.22 -3.30 -4.81
C LYS A 93 8.08 -2.40 -6.03
N HIS A 94 7.25 -1.37 -5.94
CA HIS A 94 7.06 -0.36 -6.98
C HIS A 94 8.37 0.34 -7.33
N GLN A 95 9.05 0.89 -6.32
CA GLN A 95 10.33 1.57 -6.50
C GLN A 95 11.38 0.65 -7.13
N ASN A 96 11.42 -0.63 -6.75
CA ASN A 96 12.33 -1.59 -7.36
C ASN A 96 11.99 -1.83 -8.85
N ALA A 97 10.70 -1.89 -9.22
CA ALA A 97 10.30 -2.02 -10.61
C ALA A 97 10.67 -0.79 -11.45
N GLU A 98 10.48 0.42 -10.89
CA GLU A 98 10.92 1.68 -11.51
C GLU A 98 12.44 1.70 -11.72
N ASN A 99 13.23 1.28 -10.72
CA ASN A 99 14.68 1.20 -10.84
C ASN A 99 15.10 0.22 -11.94
N GLN A 100 14.43 -0.94 -12.05
CA GLN A 100 14.71 -1.92 -13.10
C GLN A 100 14.37 -1.38 -14.50
N LEU A 101 13.29 -0.62 -14.64
CA LEU A 101 12.94 0.07 -15.88
C LEU A 101 14.00 1.11 -16.26
N GLU A 102 14.46 1.91 -15.29
CA GLU A 102 15.51 2.91 -15.52
C GLU A 102 16.81 2.28 -16.01
N GLU A 103 17.22 1.13 -15.45
CA GLU A 103 18.38 0.38 -15.97
C GLU A 103 18.17 -0.07 -17.42
N VAL A 104 16.98 -0.55 -17.78
CA VAL A 104 16.66 -0.90 -19.18
C VAL A 104 16.76 0.33 -20.08
N TYR A 105 16.27 1.50 -19.64
CA TYR A 105 16.38 2.74 -20.40
C TYR A 105 17.82 3.21 -20.57
N LYS A 106 18.68 3.02 -19.55
CA LYS A 106 20.13 3.30 -19.66
C LYS A 106 20.81 2.37 -20.65
N GLU A 107 20.52 1.07 -20.58
CA GLU A 107 21.05 0.07 -21.52
C GLU A 107 20.64 0.38 -22.97
N LYS A 108 19.39 0.79 -23.19
CA LYS A 108 18.91 1.22 -24.51
C LYS A 108 19.61 2.49 -25.01
N ARG A 109 19.77 3.50 -24.15
CA ARG A 109 20.49 4.73 -24.49
C ARG A 109 21.95 4.45 -24.87
N ALA A 110 22.62 3.55 -24.16
CA ALA A 110 23.98 3.15 -24.48
C ALA A 110 24.06 2.50 -25.86
N LEU A 111 23.16 1.55 -26.18
CA LEU A 111 23.12 0.90 -27.48
C LEU A 111 22.78 1.87 -28.63
N ALA A 112 21.92 2.86 -28.40
CA ALA A 112 21.55 3.85 -29.41
C ALA A 112 22.63 4.94 -29.61
N GLY A 113 23.55 5.12 -28.66
CA GLY A 113 24.69 6.04 -28.76
C GLY A 113 25.99 5.39 -29.21
N GLU A 114 26.00 4.07 -29.44
CA GLU A 114 27.11 3.32 -30.04
C GLU A 114 27.04 3.29 -31.59
N GLU A 115 26.07 3.97 -32.21
CA GLU A 115 25.98 4.27 -33.66
C GLU A 115 26.85 5.47 -34.08
#